data_AF-A0A951TI63-F1
#
_entry.id   AF-A0A951TI63-F1
#
_cell.length_a   1.000
_cell.length_b   1.000
_cell.length_c   1.000
_cell.angle_alpha   90.00
_cell.angle_beta   90.00
_cell.angle_gamma   90.00
#
_symmetry.space_group_name_H-M   'P 1'
#
loop_
_entity.id
_entity.type
_entity.pdbx_description
1 polymer ?
#
loop_
_entity_poly.entity_id
_entity_poly.type
_entity_poly.pdbx_seq_one_letter_code
_entity_poly.pdbx_strand_id
1 'polypeptide(L)'
;MPDTLESCYYPAMARTFRAVGAQFAAMFSYDMLATAPFNLGWQVHFLNLVTTPRKAVSALIAAQVMKRVGRGESLGSYPANTHFGNFRVSYEEDRSELNAPDAFLYSNTTQTVPVSPSALRQIAGCGSSSLVSYEGQGAYFLDKIEDGLWRLELYPDAVLLSDPFLAPRADKPVVRLLSRSWSMQIQLEELGAEFHIEPLNAAAPPAQAKNGQFEAIPGVFMLRAASKTTPISLPDRLGNIGLREFVCPPCPDGVVDVLVSRPPEYVAHRAATFEVQVVSEAAPRTVTLWVRPEGDTVACRFAMKPADGYAYRASVPADVMHKGTLAYWFEIQGETELRHPADRGETPAFVTVPVVEANAELRLFNAQNDSSRLDLSRAALRLSNDAAPHFRFHLPSGDVPEDVTASLFIGERIAARSEAVRGAKFLMVRAKTETEKAVLHLTLVEKDGSAWSAALEVSPSHAEIIVPLSQLKPAKWAILPQGYPGEWNYWVQSTRKRGKMRLENIERVQFSLRKADYQGSGLLEAASGCGVESLSLVFD
;
A
#
# COMPACT_ATOMS: atom_id res chain seq x y z
N MET A 1 -16.34 -2.59 0.28
CA MET A 1 -15.05 -2.18 -0.31
C MET A 1 -13.99 -3.10 0.25
N PRO A 2 -12.90 -3.36 -0.46
CA PRO A 2 -11.79 -4.12 0.10
C PRO A 2 -11.18 -3.36 1.28
N ASP A 3 -10.69 -4.13 2.26
CA ASP A 3 -9.87 -3.68 3.38
C ASP A 3 -8.54 -3.15 2.83
N THR A 4 -8.44 -1.82 2.72
CA THR A 4 -7.46 -1.18 1.85
C THR A 4 -7.12 0.22 2.33
N LEU A 5 -5.84 0.56 2.32
CA LEU A 5 -5.35 1.90 2.69
C LEU A 5 -4.90 2.71 1.47
N GLU A 6 -4.73 2.05 0.32
CA GLU A 6 -4.24 2.70 -0.88
C GLU A 6 -5.14 3.86 -1.32
N SER A 7 -4.47 4.91 -1.79
CA SER A 7 -5.04 6.19 -2.17
C SER A 7 -5.35 6.30 -3.67
N CYS A 8 -5.34 5.19 -4.40
CA CYS A 8 -5.68 5.15 -5.82
C CYS A 8 -7.15 4.75 -6.11
N TYR A 9 -7.84 4.10 -5.16
CA TYR A 9 -9.11 3.44 -5.48
C TYR A 9 -10.31 4.37 -5.63
N TYR A 10 -10.48 5.39 -4.79
CA TYR A 10 -11.72 6.20 -4.86
C TYR A 10 -11.90 6.88 -6.22
N PRO A 11 -10.88 7.52 -6.82
CA PRO A 11 -11.02 8.08 -8.16
C PRO A 11 -11.20 7.02 -9.25
N ALA A 12 -10.59 5.83 -9.11
CA ALA A 12 -10.84 4.72 -10.03
C ALA A 12 -12.29 4.22 -9.96
N MET A 13 -12.87 4.16 -8.77
CA MET A 13 -14.28 3.82 -8.56
C MET A 13 -15.20 4.91 -9.11
N ALA A 14 -14.95 6.18 -8.77
CA ALA A 14 -15.71 7.31 -9.27
C ALA A 14 -15.67 7.41 -10.81
N ARG A 15 -14.51 7.14 -11.42
CA ARG A 15 -14.36 7.02 -12.88
C ARG A 15 -15.32 5.99 -13.45
N THR A 16 -15.34 4.78 -12.88
CA THR A 16 -16.25 3.71 -13.31
C THR A 16 -17.71 4.10 -13.11
N PHE A 17 -18.07 4.69 -11.97
CA PHE A 17 -19.43 5.17 -11.70
C PHE A 17 -19.88 6.21 -12.73
N ARG A 18 -19.01 7.16 -13.10
CA ARG A 18 -19.29 8.16 -14.14
C ARG A 18 -19.47 7.53 -15.51
N ALA A 19 -18.61 6.58 -15.88
CA ALA A 19 -18.67 5.88 -17.15
C ALA A 19 -19.99 5.09 -17.32
N VAL A 20 -20.58 4.57 -16.24
CA VAL A 20 -21.90 3.90 -16.27
C VAL A 20 -23.09 4.86 -16.02
N GLY A 21 -22.84 6.17 -15.97
CA GLY A 21 -23.88 7.20 -15.94
C GLY A 21 -24.34 7.65 -14.55
N ALA A 22 -23.66 7.23 -13.48
CA ALA A 22 -24.01 7.60 -12.11
C ALA A 22 -23.99 9.13 -11.90
N GLN A 23 -25.08 9.63 -11.31
CA GLN A 23 -25.24 11.05 -10.98
C GLN A 23 -24.70 11.38 -9.59
N PHE A 24 -24.76 10.42 -8.69
CA PHE A 24 -24.40 10.56 -7.30
C PHE A 24 -23.74 9.28 -6.79
N ALA A 25 -22.76 9.42 -5.91
CA ALA A 25 -22.13 8.32 -5.20
C ALA A 25 -21.85 8.78 -3.77
N ALA A 26 -22.43 8.08 -2.78
CA ALA A 26 -22.20 8.33 -1.37
C ALA A 26 -21.13 7.40 -0.81
N MET A 27 -20.33 7.91 0.13
CA MET A 27 -19.55 7.07 1.01
C MET A 27 -20.48 6.49 2.08
N PHE A 28 -20.48 5.16 2.26
CA PHE A 28 -21.33 4.51 3.26
C PHE A 28 -20.93 4.93 4.69
N SER A 29 -19.63 4.90 5.02
CA SER A 29 -19.14 5.35 6.32
C SER A 29 -17.73 5.96 6.26
N TYR A 30 -17.41 6.73 7.28
CA TYR A 30 -16.09 7.27 7.60
C TYR A 30 -15.91 7.21 9.12
N ASP A 31 -14.66 7.22 9.60
CA ASP A 31 -14.37 7.17 11.03
C ASP A 31 -14.45 8.56 11.67
N MET A 32 -15.10 8.65 12.83
CA MET A 32 -15.16 9.86 13.63
C MET A 32 -13.80 10.18 14.27
N LEU A 33 -13.46 11.45 14.44
CA LEU A 33 -12.14 11.87 14.96
C LEU A 33 -11.74 11.20 16.28
N ALA A 34 -12.70 11.02 17.20
CA ALA A 34 -12.44 10.42 18.51
C ALA A 34 -12.10 8.92 18.44
N THR A 35 -12.54 8.22 17.39
CA THR A 35 -12.38 6.76 17.24
C THR A 35 -11.41 6.38 16.13
N ALA A 36 -11.09 7.30 15.24
CA ALA A 36 -10.28 7.07 14.05
C ALA A 36 -8.88 6.50 14.35
N PRO A 37 -8.15 6.91 15.41
CA PRO A 37 -6.83 6.31 15.71
C PRO A 37 -6.88 4.81 15.99
N PHE A 38 -8.07 4.25 16.26
CA PHE A 38 -8.32 2.86 16.62
C PHE A 38 -9.19 2.11 15.59
N ASN A 39 -9.68 2.80 14.56
CA ASN A 39 -10.62 2.28 13.54
C ASN A 39 -11.87 1.60 14.16
N LEU A 40 -12.51 2.24 15.16
CA LEU A 40 -13.70 1.68 15.83
C LEU A 40 -15.03 1.97 15.11
N GLY A 41 -15.05 2.82 14.08
CA GLY A 41 -16.28 3.19 13.40
C GLY A 41 -16.81 2.04 12.54
N TRP A 42 -16.17 1.81 11.40
CA TRP A 42 -16.52 0.69 10.53
C TRP A 42 -15.24 0.13 9.91
N GLN A 43 -14.76 -0.95 10.53
CA GLN A 43 -13.45 -1.56 10.33
C GLN A 43 -12.97 -1.58 8.87
N VAL A 44 -13.83 -1.99 7.94
CA VAL A 44 -13.47 -2.24 6.53
C VAL A 44 -13.28 -0.98 5.66
N HIS A 45 -13.82 0.18 6.08
CA HIS A 45 -13.75 1.39 5.26
C HIS A 45 -12.60 2.29 5.62
N PHE A 46 -12.20 2.35 6.90
CA PHE A 46 -11.21 3.23 7.49
C PHE A 46 -10.86 4.48 6.66
N LEU A 47 -11.70 5.51 6.77
CA LEU A 47 -11.57 6.79 6.08
C LEU A 47 -11.70 7.93 7.08
N ASN A 48 -10.67 8.74 7.19
CA ASN A 48 -10.60 9.92 8.04
C ASN A 48 -9.51 10.88 7.53
N LEU A 49 -9.75 12.19 7.57
CA LEU A 49 -8.80 13.19 7.09
C LEU A 49 -7.50 13.21 7.91
N VAL A 50 -7.60 13.03 9.22
CA VAL A 50 -6.46 13.13 10.12
C VAL A 50 -5.68 11.82 10.16
N THR A 51 -6.35 10.67 10.28
CA THR A 51 -5.65 9.38 10.46
C THR A 51 -5.38 8.61 9.16
N THR A 52 -6.06 8.95 8.07
CA THR A 52 -5.82 8.35 6.73
C THR A 52 -5.69 9.46 5.66
N PRO A 53 -4.78 10.44 5.83
CA PRO A 53 -4.76 11.67 5.05
C PRO A 53 -4.69 11.41 3.55
N ARG A 54 -3.82 10.49 3.12
CA ARG A 54 -3.68 10.08 1.71
C ARG A 54 -5.00 9.58 1.12
N LYS A 55 -5.69 8.72 1.84
CA LYS A 55 -6.99 8.15 1.43
C LYS A 55 -8.12 9.21 1.45
N ALA A 56 -8.06 10.17 2.37
CA ALA A 56 -9.00 11.29 2.39
C ALA A 56 -8.80 12.27 1.22
N VAL A 57 -7.56 12.62 0.88
CA VAL A 57 -7.26 13.42 -0.32
C VAL A 57 -7.67 12.66 -1.59
N SER A 58 -7.49 11.34 -1.63
CA SER A 58 -8.03 10.49 -2.70
C SER A 58 -9.55 10.59 -2.83
N ALA A 59 -10.28 10.60 -1.71
CA ALA A 59 -11.74 10.80 -1.71
C ALA A 59 -12.14 12.20 -2.19
N LEU A 60 -11.37 13.24 -1.84
CA LEU A 60 -11.55 14.60 -2.38
C LEU A 60 -11.37 14.62 -3.91
N ILE A 61 -10.34 13.96 -4.43
CA ILE A 61 -10.12 13.81 -5.87
C ILE A 61 -11.28 13.07 -6.52
N ALA A 62 -11.80 12.02 -5.88
CA ALA A 62 -12.97 11.27 -6.38
C ALA A 62 -14.22 12.16 -6.47
N ALA A 63 -14.42 13.07 -5.51
CA ALA A 63 -15.48 14.07 -5.59
C ALA A 63 -15.29 15.02 -6.77
N GLN A 64 -14.05 15.38 -7.12
CA GLN A 64 -13.76 16.16 -8.33
C GLN A 64 -14.01 15.36 -9.61
N VAL A 65 -13.73 14.05 -9.63
CA VAL A 65 -14.09 13.16 -10.75
C VAL A 65 -15.61 13.22 -10.98
N MET A 66 -16.41 13.10 -9.92
CA MET A 66 -17.87 13.17 -10.03
C MET A 66 -18.40 14.51 -10.55
N LYS A 67 -17.67 15.61 -10.32
CA LYS A 67 -18.01 16.96 -10.78
C LYS A 67 -17.57 17.24 -12.23
N ARG A 68 -16.38 16.77 -12.62
CA ARG A 68 -15.70 17.20 -13.85
C ARG A 68 -15.81 16.21 -15.02
N VAL A 69 -15.93 14.91 -14.75
CA VAL A 69 -16.00 13.88 -15.82
C VAL A 69 -17.43 13.74 -16.33
N GLY A 70 -17.64 13.62 -17.64
CA GLY A 70 -18.96 13.48 -18.25
C GLY A 70 -19.71 12.21 -17.79
N ARG A 71 -21.04 12.26 -17.75
CA ARG A 71 -21.87 11.07 -17.51
C ARG A 71 -21.87 10.20 -18.76
N GLY A 72 -21.65 8.90 -18.62
CA GLY A 72 -21.65 7.96 -19.75
C GLY A 72 -20.45 8.14 -20.68
N GLU A 73 -19.46 8.94 -20.30
CA GLU A 73 -18.24 9.14 -21.08
C GLU A 73 -17.46 7.82 -21.14
N SER A 74 -17.04 7.42 -22.34
CA SER A 74 -16.18 6.25 -22.51
C SER A 74 -14.74 6.62 -22.21
N LEU A 75 -14.21 6.06 -21.11
CA LEU A 75 -12.87 6.37 -20.61
C LEU A 75 -11.84 5.28 -20.98
N GLY A 76 -12.21 4.36 -21.87
CA GLY A 76 -11.39 3.24 -22.30
C GLY A 76 -11.21 2.15 -21.24
N SER A 77 -10.37 1.16 -21.57
CA SER A 77 -10.05 0.02 -20.70
C SER A 77 -8.72 0.20 -19.98
N TYR A 78 -8.54 -0.53 -18.89
CA TYR A 78 -7.25 -0.59 -18.20
C TYR A 78 -6.19 -1.23 -19.12
N PRO A 79 -4.94 -0.71 -19.15
CA PRO A 79 -4.40 0.37 -18.34
C PRO A 79 -4.57 1.78 -18.92
N ALA A 80 -5.12 1.96 -20.12
CA ALA A 80 -5.24 3.30 -20.72
C ALA A 80 -6.10 4.26 -19.88
N ASN A 81 -7.11 3.72 -19.19
CA ASN A 81 -8.02 4.49 -18.35
C ASN A 81 -7.43 4.92 -16.98
N THR A 82 -6.14 4.69 -16.73
CA THR A 82 -5.44 5.25 -15.55
C THR A 82 -5.21 6.75 -15.67
N HIS A 83 -5.31 7.30 -16.89
CA HIS A 83 -5.37 8.73 -17.16
C HIS A 83 -6.71 9.05 -17.83
N PHE A 84 -7.42 10.07 -17.34
CA PHE A 84 -8.72 10.47 -17.88
C PHE A 84 -9.01 11.93 -17.55
N GLY A 85 -9.29 12.75 -18.56
CA GLY A 85 -9.34 14.21 -18.38
C GLY A 85 -8.07 14.73 -17.71
N ASN A 86 -8.24 15.49 -16.62
CA ASN A 86 -7.14 16.03 -15.81
C ASN A 86 -6.71 15.09 -14.66
N PHE A 87 -7.21 13.85 -14.63
CA PHE A 87 -6.99 12.90 -13.55
C PHE A 87 -5.98 11.83 -13.92
N ARG A 88 -5.22 11.39 -12.91
CA ARG A 88 -4.33 10.23 -12.98
C ARG A 88 -4.53 9.35 -11.74
N VAL A 89 -4.50 8.04 -11.95
CA VAL A 89 -4.55 7.04 -10.89
C VAL A 89 -3.45 6.01 -11.13
N SER A 90 -2.66 5.71 -10.10
CA SER A 90 -1.53 4.79 -10.17
C SER A 90 -1.53 3.86 -8.97
N TYR A 91 -1.61 2.56 -9.23
CA TYR A 91 -1.46 1.53 -8.20
C TYR A 91 -0.01 1.44 -7.72
N GLU A 92 0.95 1.43 -8.66
CA GLU A 92 2.38 1.29 -8.36
C GLU A 92 2.93 2.45 -7.52
N GLU A 93 2.46 3.68 -7.76
CA GLU A 93 2.85 4.86 -6.98
C GLU A 93 1.94 5.09 -5.76
N ASP A 94 0.92 4.24 -5.57
CA ASP A 94 -0.16 4.40 -4.61
C ASP A 94 -0.63 5.87 -4.54
N ARG A 95 -1.10 6.36 -5.69
CA ARG A 95 -1.41 7.77 -5.91
C ARG A 95 -2.64 7.97 -6.77
N SER A 96 -3.42 8.98 -6.42
CA SER A 96 -4.35 9.64 -7.31
C SER A 96 -4.05 11.13 -7.38
N GLU A 97 -4.38 11.74 -8.51
CA GLU A 97 -4.02 13.13 -8.81
C GLU A 97 -5.08 13.81 -9.68
N LEU A 98 -5.33 15.09 -9.42
CA LEU A 98 -6.01 16.05 -10.29
C LEU A 98 -5.00 17.16 -10.64
N ASN A 99 -4.71 17.32 -11.93
CA ASN A 99 -3.88 18.41 -12.44
C ASN A 99 -4.71 19.31 -13.39
N ALA A 100 -5.52 20.19 -12.81
CA ALA A 100 -6.37 21.12 -13.54
C ALA A 100 -5.83 22.56 -13.46
N PRO A 101 -6.25 23.46 -14.37
CA PRO A 101 -5.78 24.85 -14.34
C PRO A 101 -6.07 25.58 -13.03
N ASP A 102 -7.19 25.26 -12.38
CA ASP A 102 -7.67 25.91 -11.16
C ASP A 102 -7.33 25.15 -9.86
N ALA A 103 -6.95 23.86 -9.96
CA ALA A 103 -6.74 23.00 -8.80
C ALA A 103 -5.68 21.92 -9.05
N PHE A 104 -4.80 21.75 -8.07
CA PHE A 104 -3.77 20.70 -8.07
C PHE A 104 -3.89 19.84 -6.80
N LEU A 105 -4.40 18.61 -6.94
CA LEU A 105 -4.66 17.73 -5.80
C LEU A 105 -3.89 16.42 -5.99
N TYR A 106 -3.23 15.91 -4.95
CA TYR A 106 -2.49 14.64 -5.02
C TYR A 106 -2.49 13.91 -3.68
N SER A 107 -2.81 12.63 -3.72
CA SER A 107 -2.92 11.80 -2.51
C SER A 107 -1.59 11.24 -2.00
N ASN A 108 -0.51 11.43 -2.75
CA ASN A 108 0.85 11.03 -2.40
C ASN A 108 1.86 11.85 -3.21
N THR A 109 3.15 11.73 -2.88
CA THR A 109 4.24 12.44 -3.55
C THR A 109 4.18 12.31 -5.08
N THR A 110 4.32 13.44 -5.77
CA THR A 110 4.21 13.56 -7.22
C THR A 110 5.34 14.43 -7.79
N GLN A 111 5.77 14.11 -9.01
CA GLN A 111 6.70 14.95 -9.79
C GLN A 111 5.97 15.68 -10.91
N THR A 112 4.64 15.54 -10.99
CA THR A 112 3.83 16.22 -11.99
C THR A 112 3.98 17.73 -11.82
N VAL A 113 4.17 18.43 -12.94
CA VAL A 113 4.16 19.88 -12.99
C VAL A 113 2.72 20.35 -13.22
N PRO A 114 2.20 21.30 -12.41
CA PRO A 114 0.87 21.84 -12.62
C PRO A 114 0.70 22.42 -14.02
N VAL A 115 -0.44 22.17 -14.66
CA VAL A 115 -0.70 22.64 -16.03
C VAL A 115 -0.78 24.17 -16.13
N SER A 116 -1.15 24.87 -15.06
CA SER A 116 -1.24 26.34 -15.02
C SER A 116 -0.98 26.88 -13.61
N PRO A 117 0.29 26.91 -13.13
CA PRO A 117 0.62 27.29 -11.76
C PRO A 117 0.04 28.65 -11.32
N SER A 118 0.04 29.64 -12.22
CA SER A 118 -0.47 30.99 -11.95
C SER A 118 -1.99 31.11 -11.87
N ALA A 119 -2.73 30.10 -12.35
CA ALA A 119 -4.19 30.06 -12.31
C ALA A 119 -4.75 29.23 -11.14
N LEU A 120 -3.88 28.59 -10.36
CA LEU A 120 -4.28 27.75 -9.23
C LEU A 120 -5.02 28.57 -8.17
N ARG A 121 -6.10 27.98 -7.68
CA ARG A 121 -6.88 28.50 -6.54
C ARG A 121 -6.85 27.56 -5.34
N GLN A 122 -6.51 26.30 -5.59
CA GLN A 122 -6.50 25.26 -4.57
C GLN A 122 -5.36 24.27 -4.84
N ILE A 123 -4.63 23.94 -3.77
CA ILE A 123 -3.71 22.82 -3.73
C ILE A 123 -4.09 21.97 -2.51
N ALA A 124 -4.19 20.66 -2.67
CA ALA A 124 -4.34 19.74 -1.54
C ALA A 124 -3.43 18.54 -1.73
N GLY A 125 -2.62 18.24 -0.72
CA GLY A 125 -1.53 17.28 -0.86
C GLY A 125 -1.32 16.43 0.37
N CYS A 126 -0.87 15.20 0.12
CA CYS A 126 -0.08 14.43 1.09
C CYS A 126 1.27 14.10 0.44
N GLY A 127 2.37 14.28 1.17
CA GLY A 127 3.72 14.19 0.61
C GLY A 127 4.10 15.42 -0.23
N SER A 128 5.10 15.28 -1.09
CA SER A 128 5.70 16.41 -1.84
C SER A 128 5.21 16.52 -3.28
N SER A 129 5.29 17.72 -3.85
CA SER A 129 5.07 18.02 -5.25
C SER A 129 6.12 18.98 -5.80
N SER A 130 6.00 19.34 -7.07
CA SER A 130 6.84 20.39 -7.68
C SER A 130 6.57 21.80 -7.12
N LEU A 131 5.46 22.03 -6.41
CA LEU A 131 5.16 23.32 -5.77
C LEU A 131 5.34 23.30 -4.25
N VAL A 132 5.26 22.13 -3.62
CA VAL A 132 5.35 22.00 -2.15
C VAL A 132 6.27 20.84 -1.79
N SER A 133 7.40 21.11 -1.14
CA SER A 133 8.20 20.09 -0.49
C SER A 133 7.81 20.00 0.97
N TYR A 134 7.42 18.81 1.44
CA TYR A 134 7.02 18.60 2.83
C TYR A 134 7.47 17.21 3.30
N GLU A 135 8.23 17.16 4.39
CA GLU A 135 8.76 15.91 4.94
C GLU A 135 7.75 15.14 5.82
N GLY A 136 6.75 15.85 6.36
CA GLY A 136 5.70 15.24 7.17
C GLY A 136 4.73 14.38 6.37
N GLN A 137 3.92 13.62 7.10
CA GLN A 137 2.96 12.64 6.57
C GLN A 137 1.50 13.12 6.62
N GLY A 138 1.24 14.27 7.26
CA GLY A 138 -0.07 14.91 7.29
C GLY A 138 -0.56 15.45 5.94
N ALA A 139 -1.87 15.63 5.83
CA ALA A 139 -2.46 16.36 4.70
C ALA A 139 -2.29 17.87 4.86
N TYR A 140 -2.10 18.59 3.76
CA TYR A 140 -2.15 20.05 3.73
C TYR A 140 -3.06 20.57 2.63
N PHE A 141 -3.59 21.76 2.86
CA PHE A 141 -4.47 22.50 1.97
C PHE A 141 -3.96 23.93 1.83
N LEU A 142 -3.71 24.36 0.60
CA LEU A 142 -3.45 25.75 0.25
C LEU A 142 -4.65 26.25 -0.55
N ASP A 143 -5.38 27.20 0.02
CA ASP A 143 -6.52 27.82 -0.64
C ASP A 143 -6.25 29.31 -0.87
N LYS A 144 -6.38 29.75 -2.12
CA LYS A 144 -6.15 31.14 -2.50
C LYS A 144 -7.28 32.02 -1.98
N ILE A 145 -6.92 33.08 -1.24
CA ILE A 145 -7.87 34.10 -0.78
C ILE A 145 -7.97 35.20 -1.84
N GLU A 146 -6.81 35.71 -2.26
CA GLU A 146 -6.62 36.68 -3.35
C GLU A 146 -5.16 36.60 -3.83
N ASP A 147 -4.79 37.34 -4.88
CA ASP A 147 -3.42 37.27 -5.42
C ASP A 147 -2.35 37.59 -4.36
N GLY A 148 -1.37 36.72 -4.16
CA GLY A 148 -0.34 36.86 -3.12
C GLY A 148 -0.83 36.66 -1.68
N LEU A 149 -2.02 36.10 -1.47
CA LEU A 149 -2.57 35.77 -0.16
C LEU A 149 -3.25 34.40 -0.14
N TRP A 150 -2.73 33.49 0.68
CA TRP A 150 -3.17 32.10 0.76
C TRP A 150 -3.45 31.67 2.20
N ARG A 151 -4.42 30.77 2.38
CA ARG A 151 -4.62 30.03 3.62
C ARG A 151 -3.89 28.69 3.50
N LEU A 152 -3.01 28.38 4.45
CA LEU A 152 -2.44 27.06 4.64
C LEU A 152 -3.14 26.39 5.83
N GLU A 153 -3.67 25.19 5.63
CA GLU A 153 -4.11 24.30 6.70
C GLU A 153 -3.28 23.02 6.64
N LEU A 154 -2.61 22.70 7.75
CA LEU A 154 -1.72 21.56 7.87
C LEU A 154 -2.19 20.64 9.00
N TYR A 155 -2.42 19.37 8.69
CA TYR A 155 -2.79 18.35 9.68
C TYR A 155 -1.55 17.64 10.26
N PRO A 156 -1.68 17.04 11.46
CA PRO A 156 -0.61 16.22 12.05
C PRO A 156 -0.21 15.05 11.17
N ASP A 157 0.97 14.52 11.46
CA ASP A 157 1.42 13.27 10.89
C ASP A 157 0.56 12.12 11.40
N ALA A 158 0.34 11.13 10.54
CA ALA A 158 -0.44 9.94 10.84
C ALA A 158 0.33 8.69 10.42
N VAL A 159 0.93 8.02 11.40
CA VAL A 159 1.75 6.83 11.17
C VAL A 159 0.97 5.56 11.51
N LEU A 160 0.88 4.62 10.57
CA LEU A 160 0.21 3.34 10.77
C LEU A 160 1.07 2.42 11.66
N LEU A 161 0.54 2.01 12.81
CA LEU A 161 1.22 1.16 13.80
C LEU A 161 1.02 -0.34 13.55
N SER A 162 -0.13 -0.72 13.00
CA SER A 162 -0.47 -2.10 12.68
C SER A 162 -1.57 -2.16 11.62
N ASP A 163 -1.83 -3.35 11.07
CA ASP A 163 -2.97 -3.59 10.19
C ASP A 163 -4.28 -3.10 10.85
N PRO A 164 -4.95 -2.08 10.29
CA PRO A 164 -6.12 -1.47 10.89
C PRO A 164 -7.39 -2.29 10.67
N PHE A 165 -7.34 -3.32 9.81
CA PHE A 165 -8.48 -4.18 9.48
C PHE A 165 -8.52 -5.44 10.36
N LEU A 166 -7.58 -5.61 11.29
CA LEU A 166 -7.70 -6.58 12.37
C LEU A 166 -8.82 -6.19 13.34
N ALA A 167 -9.32 -7.16 14.13
CA ALA A 167 -10.41 -6.94 15.08
C ALA A 167 -10.13 -5.69 15.95
N PRO A 168 -10.98 -4.65 15.87
CA PRO A 168 -10.68 -3.36 16.46
C PRO A 168 -10.69 -3.43 17.99
N ARG A 169 -9.82 -2.64 18.61
CA ARG A 169 -9.63 -2.59 20.06
C ARG A 169 -9.46 -1.15 20.53
N ALA A 170 -10.27 -0.75 21.50
CA ALA A 170 -10.25 0.63 22.02
C ALA A 170 -8.98 0.99 22.79
N ASP A 171 -8.20 0.00 23.22
CA ASP A 171 -6.95 0.18 23.96
C ASP A 171 -5.69 0.03 23.09
N LYS A 172 -5.85 -0.23 21.79
CA LYS A 172 -4.74 -0.46 20.87
C LYS A 172 -4.87 0.46 19.65
N PRO A 173 -4.14 1.58 19.59
CA PRO A 173 -4.15 2.44 18.42
C PRO A 173 -3.58 1.69 17.22
N VAL A 174 -4.21 1.89 16.05
CA VAL A 174 -3.72 1.42 14.75
C VAL A 174 -3.02 2.56 14.00
N VAL A 175 -3.26 3.82 14.38
CA VAL A 175 -2.57 5.01 13.87
C VAL A 175 -2.09 5.87 15.03
N ARG A 176 -0.83 6.33 14.97
CA ARG A 176 -0.27 7.36 15.85
C ARG A 176 -0.35 8.72 15.18
N LEU A 177 -0.88 9.70 15.90
CA LEU A 177 -0.85 11.11 15.49
C LEU A 177 0.30 11.84 16.18
N LEU A 178 1.03 12.67 15.43
CA LEU A 178 2.16 13.46 15.96
C LEU A 178 2.15 14.88 15.42
N SER A 179 2.38 15.85 16.30
CA SER A 179 2.54 17.27 15.95
C SER A 179 4.02 17.65 15.81
N ARG A 180 4.78 16.86 15.06
CA ARG A 180 6.20 17.12 14.85
C ARG A 180 6.41 18.31 13.90
N SER A 181 7.40 19.15 14.20
CA SER A 181 7.85 20.21 13.28
C SER A 181 8.63 19.59 12.12
N TRP A 182 8.28 20.01 10.91
CA TRP A 182 8.95 19.59 9.69
C TRP A 182 9.28 20.79 8.80
N SER A 183 10.36 20.66 8.06
CA SER A 183 10.67 21.64 7.02
C SER A 183 9.63 21.55 5.89
N MET A 184 9.03 22.69 5.56
CA MET A 184 8.13 22.84 4.43
C MET A 184 8.66 23.92 3.50
N GLN A 185 8.63 23.67 2.19
CA GLN A 185 8.96 24.64 1.17
C GLN A 185 7.77 24.82 0.23
N ILE A 186 7.32 26.06 0.02
CA ILE A 186 6.24 26.42 -0.90
C ILE A 186 6.80 27.32 -2.01
N GLN A 187 6.56 26.92 -3.25
CA GLN A 187 7.03 27.60 -4.46
C GLN A 187 5.84 28.08 -5.29
N LEU A 188 5.21 29.17 -4.86
CA LEU A 188 4.16 29.85 -5.61
C LEU A 188 4.67 31.20 -6.10
N GLU A 189 4.60 31.43 -7.42
CA GLU A 189 5.14 32.63 -8.07
C GLU A 189 4.64 33.92 -7.40
N GLU A 190 3.36 33.99 -7.07
CA GLU A 190 2.73 35.16 -6.47
C GLU A 190 3.08 35.40 -4.99
N LEU A 191 3.55 34.38 -4.26
CA LEU A 191 4.08 34.56 -2.90
C LEU A 191 5.54 35.05 -2.95
N GLY A 192 6.27 34.69 -4.02
CA GLY A 192 7.70 34.92 -4.14
C GLY A 192 8.54 34.03 -3.22
N ALA A 193 9.86 34.26 -3.22
CA ALA A 193 10.80 33.51 -2.40
C ALA A 193 10.76 33.87 -0.91
N GLU A 194 10.23 35.06 -0.58
CA GLU A 194 10.08 35.56 0.79
C GLU A 194 8.64 36.00 1.00
N PHE A 195 7.97 35.37 1.97
CA PHE A 195 6.61 35.69 2.35
C PHE A 195 6.43 35.56 3.87
N HIS A 196 5.45 36.26 4.41
CA HIS A 196 5.09 36.20 5.83
C HIS A 196 4.15 35.02 6.10
N ILE A 197 4.38 34.33 7.21
CA ILE A 197 3.53 33.25 7.72
C ILE A 197 2.93 33.73 9.03
N GLU A 198 1.61 33.90 9.05
CA GLU A 198 0.88 34.39 10.21
C GLU A 198 -0.04 33.28 10.75
N PRO A 199 0.16 32.81 11.98
CA PRO A 199 -0.70 31.80 12.58
C PRO A 199 -2.11 32.37 12.79
N LEU A 200 -3.11 31.64 12.32
CA LEU A 200 -4.52 32.01 12.48
C LEU A 200 -5.17 31.32 13.68
N ASN A 201 -4.71 30.11 14.01
CA ASN A 201 -5.09 29.34 15.20
C ASN A 201 -3.95 28.46 15.77
N ALA A 202 -2.83 28.32 15.06
CA ALA A 202 -1.72 27.50 15.51
C ALA A 202 -1.01 28.17 16.70
N ALA A 203 -0.52 27.37 17.65
CA ALA A 203 0.29 27.82 18.76
C ALA A 203 1.76 28.07 18.33
N ALA A 204 1.96 28.84 17.25
CA ALA A 204 3.25 29.21 16.70
C ALA A 204 3.42 30.75 16.74
N PRO A 205 4.66 31.27 16.76
CA PRO A 205 4.91 32.68 16.46
C PRO A 205 4.77 32.96 14.95
N PRO A 206 4.49 34.21 14.53
CA PRO A 206 4.65 34.62 13.14
C PRO A 206 6.08 34.36 12.65
N ALA A 207 6.20 33.97 11.39
CA ALA A 207 7.47 33.64 10.75
C ALA A 207 7.59 34.28 9.36
N GLN A 208 8.77 34.16 8.76
CA GLN A 208 9.02 34.56 7.38
C GLN A 208 9.72 33.41 6.66
N ALA A 209 9.20 33.05 5.49
CA ALA A 209 9.84 32.06 4.64
C ALA A 209 11.10 32.64 4.00
N LYS A 210 12.12 31.80 3.84
CA LYS A 210 13.33 32.10 3.08
C LYS A 210 13.46 31.08 1.96
N ASN A 211 13.56 31.53 0.71
CA ASN A 211 13.48 30.65 -0.47
C ASN A 211 12.23 29.74 -0.45
N GLY A 212 11.11 30.27 0.07
CA GLY A 212 9.86 29.54 0.28
C GLY A 212 9.87 28.54 1.45
N GLN A 213 10.99 28.39 2.16
CA GLN A 213 11.17 27.41 3.23
C GLN A 213 10.88 27.99 4.60
N PHE A 214 10.21 27.21 5.45
CA PHE A 214 9.93 27.50 6.86
C PHE A 214 9.68 26.20 7.63
N GLU A 215 9.74 26.27 8.96
CA GLU A 215 9.36 25.16 9.83
C GLU A 215 7.86 25.17 10.05
N ALA A 216 7.21 24.04 9.72
CA ALA A 216 5.77 23.89 9.74
C ALA A 216 5.35 22.95 10.88
N ILE A 217 4.35 23.38 11.64
CA ILE A 217 3.63 22.56 12.62
C ILE A 217 2.14 22.51 12.24
N PRO A 218 1.39 21.49 12.69
CA PRO A 218 -0.04 21.42 12.39
C PRO A 218 -0.83 22.65 12.87
N GLY A 219 -1.79 23.07 12.06
CA GLY A 219 -2.64 24.22 12.30
C GLY A 219 -2.94 25.02 11.03
N VAL A 220 -3.51 26.21 11.20
CA VAL A 220 -3.90 27.10 10.11
C VAL A 220 -3.10 28.38 10.15
N PHE A 221 -2.60 28.76 8.98
CA PHE A 221 -1.74 29.90 8.75
C PHE A 221 -2.22 30.71 7.55
N MET A 222 -1.95 32.00 7.57
CA MET A 222 -2.04 32.88 6.42
C MET A 222 -0.65 33.08 5.84
N LEU A 223 -0.50 32.83 4.54
CA LEU A 223 0.71 33.09 3.79
C LEU A 223 0.51 34.36 2.97
N ARG A 224 1.38 35.35 3.17
CA ARG A 224 1.25 36.68 2.58
C ARG A 224 2.54 37.09 1.88
N ALA A 225 2.45 37.39 0.59
CA ALA A 225 3.56 37.90 -0.20
C ALA A 225 4.19 39.14 0.47
N ALA A 226 5.53 39.25 0.46
CA ALA A 226 6.22 40.39 1.08
C ALA A 226 5.82 41.75 0.46
N SER A 227 5.36 41.76 -0.80
CA SER A 227 4.86 42.96 -1.48
C SER A 227 3.52 43.46 -0.93
N LYS A 228 2.76 42.63 -0.18
CA LYS A 228 1.46 42.98 0.39
C LYS A 228 1.59 43.52 1.81
N THR A 229 1.82 44.83 1.91
CA THR A 229 2.07 45.54 3.18
C THR A 229 0.84 46.21 3.80
N THR A 230 -0.24 46.41 3.04
CA THR A 230 -1.48 47.04 3.53
C THR A 230 -2.27 46.12 4.46
N PRO A 231 -3.05 46.66 5.43
CA PRO A 231 -3.99 45.87 6.21
C PRO A 231 -5.01 45.19 5.29
N ILE A 232 -5.11 43.87 5.40
CA ILE A 232 -6.03 43.05 4.59
C ILE A 232 -7.26 42.75 5.42
N SER A 233 -8.45 43.05 4.89
CA SER A 233 -9.70 42.57 5.48
C SER A 233 -9.85 41.09 5.15
N LEU A 234 -9.77 40.25 6.18
CA LEU A 234 -9.88 38.81 6.03
C LEU A 234 -11.35 38.38 6.08
N PRO A 235 -11.79 37.46 5.21
CA PRO A 235 -13.15 36.93 5.28
C PRO A 235 -13.32 36.02 6.50
N ASP A 236 -14.52 35.95 7.07
CA ASP A 236 -14.80 35.01 8.18
C ASP A 236 -14.73 33.54 7.74
N ARG A 237 -15.03 33.28 6.45
CA ARG A 237 -15.09 31.94 5.85
C ARG A 237 -14.45 31.91 4.47
N LEU A 238 -13.89 30.77 4.10
CA LEU A 238 -13.40 30.47 2.76
C LEU A 238 -14.18 29.28 2.22
N GLY A 239 -15.11 29.55 1.29
CA GLY A 239 -16.09 28.53 0.87
C GLY A 239 -16.97 28.07 2.03
N ASN A 240 -16.86 26.78 2.38
CA ASN A 240 -17.69 26.16 3.42
C ASN A 240 -16.99 26.01 4.78
N ILE A 241 -15.76 26.48 4.93
CA ILE A 241 -14.97 26.37 6.16
C ILE A 241 -14.71 27.77 6.76
N GLY A 242 -14.65 27.88 8.08
CA GLY A 242 -14.19 29.10 8.73
C GLY A 242 -12.72 29.38 8.42
N LEU A 243 -12.33 30.65 8.26
CA LEU A 243 -10.95 31.01 7.92
C LEU A 243 -9.95 30.49 8.97
N ARG A 244 -10.36 30.52 10.25
CA ARG A 244 -9.60 30.07 11.43
C ARG A 244 -9.99 28.66 11.90
N GLU A 245 -10.89 27.99 11.18
CA GLU A 245 -11.37 26.66 11.56
C GLU A 245 -10.25 25.64 11.41
N PHE A 246 -10.04 24.84 12.46
CA PHE A 246 -9.17 23.66 12.45
C PHE A 246 -9.68 22.69 13.49
N VAL A 247 -9.96 21.47 13.05
CA VAL A 247 -10.52 20.43 13.90
C VAL A 247 -9.62 19.21 13.81
N CYS A 248 -8.95 18.92 14.92
CA CYS A 248 -8.03 17.81 15.04
C CYS A 248 -8.10 17.22 16.46
N PRO A 249 -8.09 15.88 16.62
CA PRO A 249 -7.91 15.26 17.93
C PRO A 249 -6.53 15.61 18.51
N PRO A 250 -6.36 15.54 19.85
CA PRO A 250 -5.06 15.74 20.49
C PRO A 250 -4.06 14.66 20.03
N CYS A 251 -2.80 15.05 19.85
CA CYS A 251 -1.70 14.12 19.65
C CYS A 251 -1.21 13.64 21.03
N PRO A 252 -0.96 12.33 21.23
CA PRO A 252 -0.39 11.85 22.50
C PRO A 252 1.07 12.25 22.66
N ASP A 253 1.42 12.87 23.79
CA ASP A 253 2.78 13.33 24.10
C ASP A 253 3.66 12.20 24.66
N GLY A 254 4.97 12.26 24.40
CA GLY A 254 5.97 11.39 25.03
C GLY A 254 5.91 9.91 24.67
N VAL A 255 5.13 9.53 23.65
CA VAL A 255 5.05 8.15 23.16
C VAL A 255 6.07 7.91 22.05
N VAL A 256 6.81 6.81 22.13
CA VAL A 256 7.73 6.35 21.09
C VAL A 256 7.28 4.97 20.60
N ASP A 257 6.91 4.87 19.34
CA ASP A 257 6.60 3.59 18.68
C ASP A 257 7.75 3.18 17.74
N VAL A 258 8.08 1.89 17.70
CA VAL A 258 9.14 1.35 16.83
C VAL A 258 8.57 0.28 15.92
N LEU A 259 8.59 0.55 14.61
CA LEU A 259 8.04 -0.34 13.59
C LEU A 259 9.18 -0.88 12.72
N VAL A 260 9.27 -2.21 12.60
CA VAL A 260 10.36 -2.87 11.87
C VAL A 260 9.80 -3.47 10.59
N SER A 261 10.40 -3.11 9.45
CA SER A 261 10.15 -3.82 8.20
C SER A 261 10.87 -5.17 8.22
N ARG A 262 10.14 -6.25 7.92
CA ARG A 262 10.65 -7.62 8.04
C ARG A 262 10.44 -8.36 6.71
N PRO A 263 11.40 -8.25 5.77
CA PRO A 263 11.43 -9.15 4.63
C PRO A 263 11.43 -10.61 5.10
N PRO A 264 10.76 -11.52 4.39
CA PRO A 264 10.71 -12.93 4.76
C PRO A 264 12.10 -13.60 4.70
N GLU A 265 13.00 -13.09 3.86
CA GLU A 265 14.36 -13.57 3.66
C GLU A 265 15.23 -12.49 2.99
N TYR A 266 16.55 -12.66 3.08
CA TYR A 266 17.55 -11.91 2.31
C TYR A 266 18.37 -12.84 1.41
N VAL A 267 19.03 -12.28 0.40
CA VAL A 267 19.92 -13.04 -0.50
C VAL A 267 21.37 -12.97 -0.01
N ALA A 268 22.02 -14.12 0.09
CA ALA A 268 23.41 -14.24 0.49
C ALA A 268 24.36 -13.50 -0.47
N HIS A 269 25.46 -12.99 0.09
CA HIS A 269 26.53 -12.32 -0.65
C HIS A 269 26.07 -11.10 -1.47
N ARG A 270 24.98 -10.46 -1.03
CA ARG A 270 24.48 -9.19 -1.58
C ARG A 270 24.28 -8.19 -0.45
N ALA A 271 24.52 -6.91 -0.74
CA ALA A 271 24.19 -5.87 0.21
C ALA A 271 22.68 -5.83 0.44
N ALA A 272 22.26 -5.64 1.69
CA ALA A 272 20.86 -5.61 2.10
C ALA A 272 20.54 -4.32 2.85
N THR A 273 19.38 -3.72 2.56
CA THR A 273 18.91 -2.54 3.29
C THR A 273 17.98 -2.97 4.41
N PHE A 274 18.27 -2.51 5.62
CA PHE A 274 17.42 -2.65 6.79
C PHE A 274 16.75 -1.32 7.09
N GLU A 275 15.47 -1.37 7.41
CA GLU A 275 14.65 -0.18 7.72
C GLU A 275 13.91 -0.36 9.04
N VAL A 276 13.89 0.70 9.84
CA VAL A 276 13.09 0.84 11.05
C VAL A 276 12.43 2.21 11.04
N GLN A 277 11.18 2.30 11.46
CA GLN A 277 10.53 3.58 11.74
C GLN A 277 10.56 3.84 13.23
N VAL A 278 11.08 5.00 13.62
CA VAL A 278 11.08 5.48 15.01
C VAL A 278 10.11 6.65 15.08
N VAL A 279 8.92 6.37 15.58
CA VAL A 279 7.77 7.26 15.58
C VAL A 279 7.72 7.99 16.91
N SER A 280 8.23 9.23 16.91
CA SER A 280 8.33 10.08 18.09
C SER A 280 8.23 11.56 17.71
N GLU A 281 7.78 12.39 18.66
CA GLU A 281 7.65 13.84 18.46
C GLU A 281 9.01 14.51 18.22
N ALA A 282 10.00 14.21 19.06
CA ALA A 282 11.39 14.58 18.85
C ALA A 282 12.12 13.50 18.03
N ALA A 283 12.96 13.93 17.09
CA ALA A 283 13.82 13.01 16.35
C ALA A 283 14.84 12.33 17.29
N PRO A 284 15.08 11.01 17.19
CA PRO A 284 16.19 10.39 17.89
C PRO A 284 17.52 11.00 17.43
N ARG A 285 18.46 11.12 18.38
CA ARG A 285 19.84 11.58 18.11
C ARG A 285 20.61 10.53 17.30
N THR A 286 20.43 9.25 17.63
CA THR A 286 21.04 8.14 16.88
C THR A 286 20.08 6.96 16.79
N VAL A 287 20.19 6.24 15.67
CA VAL A 287 19.57 4.93 15.49
C VAL A 287 20.66 4.00 14.98
N THR A 288 20.88 2.89 15.68
CA THR A 288 21.94 1.92 15.38
C THR A 288 21.33 0.56 15.12
N LEU A 289 21.68 -0.04 13.98
CA LEU A 289 21.38 -1.43 13.67
C LEU A 289 22.55 -2.30 14.14
N TRP A 290 22.23 -3.38 14.82
CA TRP A 290 23.16 -4.43 15.18
C TRP A 290 22.80 -5.71 14.44
N VAL A 291 23.80 -6.38 13.88
CA VAL A 291 23.64 -7.59 13.08
C VAL A 291 24.63 -8.64 13.53
N ARG A 292 24.17 -9.88 13.67
CA ARG A 292 24.99 -11.04 14.03
C ARG A 292 24.67 -12.21 13.10
N PRO A 293 25.56 -12.54 12.15
CA PRO A 293 25.46 -13.75 11.35
C PRO A 293 25.45 -15.03 12.19
N GLU A 294 24.93 -16.11 11.62
CA GLU A 294 24.94 -17.42 12.27
C GLU A 294 26.37 -17.90 12.51
N GLY A 295 26.65 -18.39 13.73
CA GLY A 295 27.98 -18.85 14.12
C GLY A 295 28.90 -17.77 14.70
N ASP A 296 28.59 -16.48 14.50
CA ASP A 296 29.37 -15.38 15.04
C ASP A 296 29.02 -15.08 16.51
N THR A 297 30.03 -14.79 17.32
CA THR A 297 29.85 -14.40 18.73
C THR A 297 29.74 -12.89 18.93
N VAL A 298 30.25 -12.10 17.98
CA VAL A 298 30.28 -10.63 18.03
C VAL A 298 29.34 -10.07 16.98
N ALA A 299 28.53 -9.07 17.36
CA ALA A 299 27.67 -8.37 16.41
C ALA A 299 28.38 -7.17 15.77
N CYS A 300 28.12 -6.96 14.49
CA CYS A 300 28.51 -5.76 13.77
C CYS A 300 27.50 -4.65 14.00
N ARG A 301 27.97 -3.39 14.10
CA ARG A 301 27.12 -2.21 14.25
C ARG A 301 27.11 -1.36 12.99
N PHE A 302 25.94 -0.84 12.64
CA PHE A 302 25.73 0.04 11.50
C PHE A 302 24.90 1.25 11.94
N ALA A 303 25.45 2.45 11.74
CA ALA A 303 24.69 3.68 11.97
C ALA A 303 23.60 3.81 10.91
N MET A 304 22.34 3.97 11.34
CA MET A 304 21.22 4.19 10.44
C MET A 304 21.07 5.68 10.14
N LYS A 305 20.85 6.01 8.87
CA LYS A 305 20.64 7.39 8.42
C LYS A 305 19.15 7.68 8.34
N PRO A 306 18.72 8.92 8.67
CA PRO A 306 17.35 9.37 8.37
C PRO A 306 17.05 9.15 6.89
N ALA A 307 15.87 8.63 6.62
CA ALA A 307 15.26 8.53 5.29
C ALA A 307 14.00 9.41 5.29
N ASP A 308 12.91 8.95 4.69
CA ASP A 308 11.67 9.71 4.59
C ASP A 308 10.87 9.69 5.91
N GLY A 309 10.46 10.86 6.40
CA GLY A 309 9.68 11.01 7.63
C GLY A 309 10.32 10.33 8.84
N TYR A 310 9.66 9.30 9.38
CA TYR A 310 10.11 8.57 10.57
C TYR A 310 11.05 7.39 10.27
N ALA A 311 11.37 7.13 9.01
CA ALA A 311 12.17 5.97 8.61
C ALA A 311 13.67 6.23 8.77
N TYR A 312 14.38 5.19 9.22
CA TYR A 312 15.83 5.14 9.32
C TYR A 312 16.32 3.91 8.57
N ARG A 313 17.38 4.06 7.77
CA ARG A 313 17.93 2.99 6.92
C ARG A 313 19.41 2.78 7.14
N ALA A 314 19.84 1.53 7.09
CA ALA A 314 21.25 1.15 6.99
C ALA A 314 21.43 0.08 5.91
N SER A 315 22.54 0.16 5.18
CA SER A 315 22.96 -0.89 4.26
C SER A 315 23.97 -1.79 4.95
N VAL A 316 23.65 -3.07 5.05
CA VAL A 316 24.57 -4.13 5.49
C VAL A 316 25.31 -4.64 4.26
N PRO A 317 26.64 -4.68 4.26
CA PRO A 317 27.43 -5.07 3.10
C PRO A 317 27.39 -6.59 2.85
N ALA A 318 27.72 -6.97 1.61
CA ALA A 318 27.60 -8.35 1.12
C ALA A 318 28.47 -9.37 1.88
N ASP A 319 29.59 -8.92 2.45
CA ASP A 319 30.52 -9.73 3.24
C ASP A 319 29.98 -10.11 4.63
N VAL A 320 28.92 -9.46 5.11
CA VAL A 320 28.23 -9.84 6.36
C VAL A 320 27.01 -10.72 6.09
N MET A 321 26.48 -10.71 4.86
CA MET A 321 25.26 -11.41 4.48
C MET A 321 25.55 -12.86 4.04
N HIS A 322 25.97 -13.71 4.98
CA HIS A 322 26.21 -15.13 4.72
C HIS A 322 24.95 -15.98 4.80
N LYS A 323 24.90 -17.07 4.03
CA LYS A 323 23.82 -18.07 4.12
C LYS A 323 23.68 -18.59 5.55
N GLY A 324 22.44 -18.62 6.05
CA GLY A 324 22.12 -19.07 7.40
C GLY A 324 21.04 -18.20 8.02
N THR A 325 21.00 -18.15 9.36
CA THR A 325 20.08 -17.32 10.12
C THR A 325 20.79 -16.05 10.62
N LEU A 326 20.33 -14.88 10.17
CA LEU A 326 20.85 -13.59 10.62
C LEU A 326 20.04 -13.09 11.81
N ALA A 327 20.69 -12.79 12.94
CA ALA A 327 20.07 -12.12 14.07
C ALA A 327 20.31 -10.61 14.02
N TYR A 328 19.32 -9.78 14.37
CA TYR A 328 19.48 -8.33 14.40
C TYR A 328 18.59 -7.64 15.44
N TRP A 329 18.98 -6.45 15.86
CA TRP A 329 18.21 -5.56 16.74
C TRP A 329 18.59 -4.09 16.50
N PHE A 330 17.82 -3.19 17.09
CA PHE A 330 18.01 -1.75 16.98
C PHE A 330 18.25 -1.13 18.36
N GLU A 331 19.13 -0.14 18.41
CA GLU A 331 19.34 0.74 19.57
C GLU A 331 19.05 2.18 19.16
N ILE A 332 18.21 2.85 19.94
CA ILE A 332 17.69 4.19 19.66
C ILE A 332 18.07 5.06 20.84
N GLN A 333 18.73 6.18 20.58
CA GLN A 333 19.15 7.14 21.60
C GLN A 333 18.61 8.53 21.25
N GLY A 334 18.09 9.24 22.24
CA GLY A 334 17.47 10.56 22.09
C GLY A 334 16.93 11.03 23.44
N GLU A 335 15.72 11.57 23.46
CA GLU A 335 15.00 11.85 24.72
C GLU A 335 14.66 10.57 25.48
N THR A 336 14.43 9.48 24.74
CA THR A 336 14.29 8.13 25.29
C THR A 336 15.40 7.25 24.73
N GLU A 337 15.98 6.43 25.58
CA GLU A 337 16.90 5.35 25.17
C GLU A 337 16.13 4.03 25.14
N LEU A 338 16.15 3.36 23.98
CA LEU A 338 15.42 2.11 23.81
C LEU A 338 16.18 1.09 22.95
N ARG A 339 15.88 -0.17 23.19
CA ARG A 339 16.31 -1.31 22.38
C ARG A 339 15.09 -2.00 21.78
N HIS A 340 15.13 -2.31 20.49
CA HIS A 340 14.05 -3.02 19.81
C HIS A 340 14.56 -4.30 19.10
N PRO A 341 13.94 -5.47 19.35
CA PRO A 341 12.91 -5.72 20.36
C PRO A 341 13.44 -5.49 21.78
N ALA A 342 12.53 -5.17 22.71
CA ALA A 342 12.89 -4.98 24.11
C ALA A 342 13.33 -6.30 24.74
N ASP A 343 14.35 -6.23 25.60
CA ASP A 343 14.89 -7.40 26.30
C ASP A 343 13.87 -8.00 27.28
N ARG A 344 14.00 -9.30 27.53
CA ARG A 344 13.15 -10.02 28.49
C ARG A 344 13.92 -10.25 29.78
N GLY A 345 13.85 -9.27 30.69
CA GLY A 345 14.69 -9.26 31.88
C GLY A 345 16.16 -9.14 31.49
N GLU A 346 16.99 -10.08 31.93
CA GLU A 346 18.42 -10.13 31.56
C GLU A 346 18.68 -10.80 30.20
N THR A 347 17.65 -11.34 29.53
CA THR A 347 17.81 -12.04 28.25
C THR A 347 17.71 -11.06 27.08
N PRO A 348 18.80 -10.86 26.30
CA PRO A 348 18.76 -9.97 25.15
C PRO A 348 17.78 -10.47 24.09
N ALA A 349 16.90 -9.59 23.61
CA ALA A 349 16.00 -9.90 22.52
C ALA A 349 16.61 -9.49 21.17
N PHE A 350 16.28 -10.25 20.13
CA PHE A 350 16.64 -9.98 18.74
C PHE A 350 15.60 -10.60 17.80
N VAL A 351 15.57 -10.11 16.56
CA VAL A 351 14.80 -10.70 15.46
C VAL A 351 15.74 -11.61 14.67
N THR A 352 15.21 -12.71 14.13
CA THR A 352 15.94 -13.56 13.19
C THR A 352 15.30 -13.53 11.81
N VAL A 353 16.12 -13.64 10.78
CA VAL A 353 15.70 -13.69 9.37
C VAL A 353 16.61 -14.64 8.59
N PRO A 354 16.08 -15.50 7.71
CA PRO A 354 16.90 -16.36 6.88
C PRO A 354 17.63 -15.55 5.80
N VAL A 355 18.87 -15.94 5.53
CA VAL A 355 19.68 -15.49 4.40
C VAL A 355 19.92 -16.71 3.51
N VAL A 356 19.44 -16.64 2.27
CA VAL A 356 19.37 -17.77 1.34
C VAL A 356 20.23 -17.53 0.12
N GLU A 357 20.69 -18.61 -0.51
CA GLU A 357 21.40 -18.51 -1.79
C GLU A 357 20.51 -17.91 -2.87
N ALA A 358 21.10 -17.22 -3.84
CA ALA A 358 20.35 -16.57 -4.92
C ALA A 358 19.47 -17.56 -5.71
N ASN A 359 19.95 -18.79 -5.90
CA ASN A 359 19.26 -19.88 -6.59
C ASN A 359 18.48 -20.82 -5.65
N ALA A 360 18.39 -20.52 -4.35
CA ALA A 360 17.59 -21.32 -3.44
C ALA A 360 16.11 -21.31 -3.87
N GLU A 361 15.39 -22.40 -3.65
CA GLU A 361 13.94 -22.46 -3.86
C GLU A 361 13.23 -21.28 -3.17
N LEU A 362 12.33 -20.60 -3.89
CA LEU A 362 11.52 -19.52 -3.33
C LEU A 362 10.08 -20.02 -3.15
N ARG A 363 9.66 -20.19 -1.89
CA ARG A 363 8.30 -20.63 -1.55
C ARG A 363 7.29 -19.52 -1.83
N LEU A 364 6.39 -19.74 -2.79
CA LEU A 364 5.32 -18.81 -3.15
C LEU A 364 4.01 -19.10 -2.43
N PHE A 365 3.75 -20.35 -2.05
CA PHE A 365 2.57 -20.75 -1.28
C PHE A 365 2.92 -21.95 -0.38
N ASN A 366 2.44 -21.93 0.86
CA ASN A 366 2.46 -23.06 1.77
C ASN A 366 1.09 -23.17 2.45
N ALA A 367 0.40 -24.30 2.28
CA ALA A 367 -0.95 -24.47 2.79
C ALA A 367 -1.07 -24.34 4.31
N GLN A 368 -0.06 -24.75 5.08
CA GLN A 368 -0.08 -24.65 6.54
C GLN A 368 -0.12 -23.19 7.01
N ASN A 369 0.58 -22.30 6.30
CA ASN A 369 0.78 -20.91 6.72
C ASN A 369 -0.13 -19.92 5.98
N ASP A 370 -0.51 -20.23 4.74
CA ASP A 370 -1.15 -19.27 3.84
C ASP A 370 -2.64 -19.54 3.60
N SER A 371 -3.18 -20.70 3.97
CA SER A 371 -4.58 -21.04 3.65
C SER A 371 -5.61 -20.08 4.24
N SER A 372 -5.31 -19.44 5.37
CA SER A 372 -6.17 -18.41 5.98
C SER A 372 -6.14 -17.07 5.24
N ARG A 373 -5.18 -16.87 4.34
CA ARG A 373 -4.96 -15.62 3.58
C ARG A 373 -5.48 -15.71 2.14
N LEU A 374 -6.04 -16.85 1.74
CA LEU A 374 -6.56 -17.04 0.39
C LEU A 374 -7.90 -16.31 0.22
N ASP A 375 -7.97 -15.46 -0.80
CA ASP A 375 -9.25 -14.99 -1.32
C ASP A 375 -9.89 -16.13 -2.12
N LEU A 376 -11.16 -16.43 -1.85
CA LEU A 376 -11.88 -17.51 -2.52
C LEU A 376 -13.06 -16.98 -3.34
N SER A 377 -13.31 -17.58 -4.49
CA SER A 377 -14.59 -17.42 -5.19
C SER A 377 -15.74 -17.89 -4.28
N ARG A 378 -16.93 -17.27 -4.34
CA ARG A 378 -18.02 -17.60 -3.40
C ARG A 378 -18.48 -19.05 -3.45
N ALA A 379 -18.40 -19.67 -4.62
CA ALA A 379 -18.75 -21.08 -4.80
C ALA A 379 -17.65 -22.04 -4.33
N ALA A 380 -16.47 -21.53 -3.92
CA ALA A 380 -15.43 -22.34 -3.31
C ALA A 380 -15.83 -22.70 -1.88
N LEU A 381 -16.06 -23.98 -1.62
CA LEU A 381 -16.16 -24.49 -0.26
C LEU A 381 -14.75 -24.81 0.24
N ARG A 382 -14.29 -24.07 1.26
CA ARG A 382 -13.09 -24.45 2.01
C ARG A 382 -13.44 -25.67 2.86
N LEU A 383 -12.84 -26.81 2.54
CA LEU A 383 -12.94 -27.99 3.40
C LEU A 383 -11.91 -27.86 4.53
N SER A 384 -12.39 -27.62 5.75
CA SER A 384 -11.54 -27.66 6.95
C SER A 384 -11.09 -29.09 7.21
N ASN A 385 -9.78 -29.31 7.33
CA ASN A 385 -9.22 -30.44 8.05
C ASN A 385 -7.98 -29.94 8.78
N ASP A 386 -8.07 -29.76 10.10
CA ASP A 386 -7.01 -29.24 10.98
C ASP A 386 -5.74 -30.12 11.07
N ALA A 387 -5.64 -31.17 10.23
CA ALA A 387 -4.53 -32.12 10.24
C ALA A 387 -3.90 -32.38 8.85
N ALA A 388 -4.44 -31.83 7.74
CA ALA A 388 -3.90 -32.10 6.40
C ALA A 388 -2.97 -30.97 5.93
N PRO A 389 -1.77 -31.25 5.40
CA PRO A 389 -0.84 -30.22 4.90
C PRO A 389 -1.29 -29.62 3.54
N HIS A 390 -2.58 -29.67 3.20
CA HIS A 390 -3.10 -29.25 1.90
C HIS A 390 -4.26 -28.27 2.05
N PHE A 391 -4.23 -27.21 1.24
CA PHE A 391 -5.40 -26.39 0.94
C PHE A 391 -6.27 -27.14 -0.06
N ARG A 392 -7.52 -27.44 0.32
CA ARG A 392 -8.47 -28.19 -0.51
C ARG A 392 -9.61 -27.31 -0.98
N PHE A 393 -9.91 -27.41 -2.26
CA PHE A 393 -11.06 -26.79 -2.88
C PHE A 393 -11.62 -27.70 -3.99
N HIS A 394 -12.92 -27.63 -4.21
CA HIS A 394 -13.62 -28.50 -5.16
C HIS A 394 -14.66 -27.71 -5.95
N LEU A 395 -15.04 -28.25 -7.09
CA LEU A 395 -16.25 -27.85 -7.79
C LEU A 395 -17.46 -28.40 -7.02
N PRO A 396 -18.44 -27.57 -6.63
CA PRO A 396 -19.63 -28.04 -5.92
C PRO A 396 -20.44 -29.02 -6.78
N SER A 397 -21.20 -29.92 -6.15
CA SER A 397 -22.16 -30.76 -6.84
C SER A 397 -23.43 -29.98 -7.18
N GLY A 398 -24.10 -30.34 -8.30
CA GLY A 398 -25.32 -29.67 -8.76
C GLY A 398 -25.06 -28.51 -9.73
N ASP A 399 -25.42 -27.28 -9.36
CA ASP A 399 -25.19 -26.09 -10.20
C ASP A 399 -23.70 -25.69 -10.16
N VAL A 400 -22.92 -26.35 -11.02
CA VAL A 400 -21.47 -26.16 -11.06
C VAL A 400 -21.13 -24.82 -11.71
N PRO A 401 -20.43 -23.91 -11.00
CA PRO A 401 -19.96 -22.66 -11.56
C PRO A 401 -18.93 -22.92 -12.66
N GLU A 402 -18.78 -21.99 -13.60
CA GLU A 402 -17.78 -22.09 -14.67
C GLU A 402 -16.34 -22.20 -14.13
N ASP A 403 -16.07 -21.59 -12.97
CA ASP A 403 -14.76 -21.56 -12.34
C ASP A 403 -14.89 -21.41 -10.82
N VAL A 404 -13.99 -22.10 -10.11
CA VAL A 404 -13.73 -21.92 -8.68
C VAL A 404 -12.25 -21.58 -8.53
N THR A 405 -11.94 -20.43 -7.94
CA THR A 405 -10.57 -19.92 -7.81
C THR A 405 -10.24 -19.59 -6.36
N ALA A 406 -9.01 -19.91 -5.96
CA ALA A 406 -8.34 -19.38 -4.79
C ALA A 406 -7.19 -18.47 -5.22
N SER A 407 -7.01 -17.32 -4.58
CA SER A 407 -5.97 -16.34 -4.93
C SER A 407 -5.19 -15.88 -3.70
N LEU A 408 -3.88 -15.72 -3.86
CA LEU A 408 -2.98 -15.21 -2.83
C LEU A 408 -2.13 -14.07 -3.39
N PHE A 409 -1.98 -13.01 -2.60
CA PHE A 409 -0.94 -11.99 -2.85
C PHE A 409 0.44 -12.50 -2.38
N ILE A 410 1.40 -12.45 -3.29
CA ILE A 410 2.78 -12.95 -3.12
C ILE A 410 3.85 -11.90 -3.48
N GLY A 411 3.45 -10.65 -3.75
CA GLY A 411 4.35 -9.60 -4.22
C GLY A 411 5.56 -9.36 -3.32
N GLU A 412 5.38 -9.43 -2.00
CA GLU A 412 6.46 -9.29 -1.01
C GLU A 412 7.52 -10.41 -1.12
N ARG A 413 7.09 -11.64 -1.43
CA ARG A 413 8.00 -12.79 -1.61
C ARG A 413 8.84 -12.63 -2.87
N ILE A 414 8.21 -12.16 -3.95
CA ILE A 414 8.88 -11.85 -5.22
C ILE A 414 9.87 -10.69 -5.03
N ALA A 415 9.44 -9.62 -4.34
CA ALA A 415 10.28 -8.45 -4.07
C ALA A 415 11.49 -8.79 -3.19
N ALA A 416 11.31 -9.63 -2.16
CA ALA A 416 12.39 -10.06 -1.27
C ALA A 416 13.52 -10.79 -2.01
N ARG A 417 13.18 -11.53 -3.08
CA ARG A 417 14.18 -12.20 -3.92
C ARG A 417 14.88 -11.25 -4.90
N SER A 418 14.43 -9.99 -5.02
CA SER A 418 15.04 -8.94 -5.82
C SER A 418 15.32 -9.40 -7.26
N GLU A 419 16.40 -8.94 -7.89
CA GLU A 419 16.77 -9.32 -9.26
C GLU A 419 17.06 -10.81 -9.41
N ALA A 420 17.38 -11.52 -8.31
CA ALA A 420 17.68 -12.95 -8.38
C ALA A 420 16.47 -13.75 -8.88
N VAL A 421 15.23 -13.30 -8.63
CA VAL A 421 14.00 -14.00 -9.06
C VAL A 421 13.94 -14.26 -10.56
N ARG A 422 14.60 -13.42 -11.37
CA ARG A 422 14.69 -13.57 -12.83
C ARG A 422 15.39 -14.85 -13.26
N GLY A 423 16.20 -15.45 -12.39
CA GLY A 423 16.89 -16.71 -12.64
C GLY A 423 15.99 -17.94 -12.53
N ALA A 424 14.77 -17.82 -11.98
CA ALA A 424 13.87 -18.95 -11.85
C ALA A 424 13.47 -19.48 -13.23
N LYS A 425 13.40 -20.80 -13.37
CA LYS A 425 13.09 -21.50 -14.63
C LYS A 425 11.82 -22.32 -14.54
N PHE A 426 11.47 -22.80 -13.34
CA PHE A 426 10.36 -23.71 -13.13
C PHE A 426 9.46 -23.26 -11.97
N LEU A 427 8.20 -23.66 -12.04
CA LEU A 427 7.30 -23.74 -10.90
C LEU A 427 7.30 -25.20 -10.42
N MET A 428 7.45 -25.40 -9.12
CA MET A 428 7.26 -26.70 -8.50
C MET A 428 5.98 -26.67 -7.67
N VAL A 429 5.02 -27.52 -8.04
CA VAL A 429 3.72 -27.62 -7.37
C VAL A 429 3.64 -28.97 -6.68
N ARG A 430 3.35 -28.97 -5.39
CA ARG A 430 2.93 -30.18 -4.67
C ARG A 430 1.43 -30.19 -4.55
N ALA A 431 0.78 -31.09 -5.26
CA ALA A 431 -0.67 -31.20 -5.27
C ALA A 431 -1.13 -32.66 -5.36
N LYS A 432 -2.36 -32.91 -4.95
CA LYS A 432 -3.05 -34.19 -5.09
C LYS A 432 -4.53 -33.99 -5.35
N THR A 433 -5.20 -35.00 -5.88
CA THR A 433 -6.66 -35.04 -6.00
C THR A 433 -7.22 -36.27 -5.28
N GLU A 434 -8.49 -36.23 -4.90
CA GLU A 434 -9.22 -37.37 -4.34
C GLU A 434 -9.97 -38.16 -5.43
N THR A 435 -9.95 -37.65 -6.67
CA THR A 435 -10.53 -38.29 -7.86
C THR A 435 -9.45 -38.87 -8.76
N GLU A 436 -9.80 -39.70 -9.75
CA GLU A 436 -8.81 -40.31 -10.67
C GLU A 436 -7.90 -39.27 -11.34
N LYS A 437 -8.43 -38.07 -11.63
CA LYS A 437 -7.69 -36.95 -12.21
C LYS A 437 -8.38 -35.62 -11.92
N ALA A 438 -7.58 -34.58 -11.67
CA ALA A 438 -8.02 -33.20 -11.67
C ALA A 438 -7.16 -32.33 -12.59
N VAL A 439 -7.72 -31.23 -13.11
CA VAL A 439 -7.00 -30.23 -13.89
C VAL A 439 -6.91 -28.94 -13.07
N LEU A 440 -5.72 -28.67 -12.55
CA LEU A 440 -5.43 -27.46 -11.78
C LEU A 440 -4.87 -26.38 -12.71
N HIS A 441 -5.58 -25.27 -12.86
CA HIS A 441 -5.04 -24.08 -13.53
C HIS A 441 -4.23 -23.26 -12.54
N LEU A 442 -2.92 -23.17 -12.78
CA LEU A 442 -2.01 -22.32 -12.03
C LEU A 442 -1.80 -21.03 -12.81
N THR A 443 -2.21 -19.89 -12.23
CA THR A 443 -2.12 -18.59 -12.90
C THR A 443 -1.28 -17.62 -12.07
N LEU A 444 -0.30 -16.96 -12.69
CA LEU A 444 0.46 -15.87 -12.12
C LEU A 444 -0.02 -14.54 -12.70
N VAL A 445 -0.19 -13.51 -11.85
CA VAL A 445 -0.68 -12.19 -12.25
C VAL A 445 0.38 -11.13 -11.94
N GLU A 446 0.70 -10.32 -12.94
CA GLU A 446 1.61 -9.18 -12.84
C GLU A 446 0.89 -7.93 -12.28
N LYS A 447 1.67 -6.96 -11.77
CA LYS A 447 1.25 -5.61 -11.34
C LYS A 447 0.32 -4.90 -12.31
N ASP A 448 0.52 -5.10 -13.62
CA ASP A 448 -0.29 -4.49 -14.68
C ASP A 448 -1.50 -5.34 -15.10
N GLY A 449 -1.89 -6.33 -14.29
CA GLY A 449 -3.03 -7.21 -14.55
C GLY A 449 -2.83 -8.19 -15.69
N SER A 450 -1.65 -8.24 -16.32
CA SER A 450 -1.29 -9.33 -17.25
C SER A 450 -1.19 -10.65 -16.49
N ALA A 451 -1.73 -11.72 -17.07
CA ALA A 451 -1.76 -13.02 -16.41
C ALA A 451 -1.27 -14.15 -17.32
N TRP A 452 -0.63 -15.12 -16.70
CA TRP A 452 0.04 -16.24 -17.35
C TRP A 452 -0.38 -17.54 -16.67
N SER A 453 -0.89 -18.50 -17.43
CA SER A 453 -1.51 -19.70 -16.88
C SER A 453 -1.01 -20.99 -17.53
N ALA A 454 -0.96 -22.06 -16.75
CA ALA A 454 -0.75 -23.43 -17.20
C ALA A 454 -1.77 -24.37 -16.54
N ALA A 455 -2.30 -25.31 -17.32
CA ALA A 455 -3.20 -26.36 -16.84
C ALA A 455 -2.37 -27.59 -16.46
N LEU A 456 -2.52 -28.07 -15.23
CA LEU A 456 -1.72 -29.14 -14.64
C LEU A 456 -2.60 -30.35 -14.35
N GLU A 457 -2.22 -31.52 -14.85
CA GLU A 457 -2.88 -32.76 -14.50
C GLU A 457 -2.41 -33.22 -13.12
N VAL A 458 -3.35 -33.41 -12.20
CA VAL A 458 -3.10 -33.83 -10.83
C VAL A 458 -3.70 -35.22 -10.63
N SER A 459 -2.90 -36.14 -10.09
CA SER A 459 -3.28 -37.53 -9.80
C SER A 459 -3.55 -37.76 -8.30
N PRO A 460 -4.16 -38.92 -7.93
CA PRO A 460 -4.32 -39.32 -6.53
C PRO A 460 -3.01 -39.53 -5.76
N SER A 461 -1.99 -40.06 -6.42
CA SER A 461 -0.65 -40.19 -5.83
C SER A 461 -0.03 -38.80 -5.67
N HIS A 462 0.43 -38.47 -4.46
CA HIS A 462 1.18 -37.25 -4.16
C HIS A 462 2.27 -37.02 -5.22
N ALA A 463 2.13 -35.94 -5.99
CA ALA A 463 3.04 -35.64 -7.09
C ALA A 463 3.68 -34.26 -6.90
N GLU A 464 4.99 -34.22 -7.11
CA GLU A 464 5.70 -32.99 -7.44
C GLU A 464 5.57 -32.76 -8.94
N ILE A 465 4.88 -31.69 -9.32
CA ILE A 465 4.67 -31.30 -10.72
C ILE A 465 5.62 -30.14 -11.01
N ILE A 466 6.57 -30.37 -11.92
CA ILE A 466 7.53 -29.35 -12.36
C ILE A 466 7.06 -28.76 -13.68
N VAL A 467 6.86 -27.44 -13.70
CA VAL A 467 6.31 -26.70 -14.85
C VAL A 467 7.32 -25.68 -15.31
N PRO A 468 7.92 -25.83 -16.50
CA PRO A 468 8.76 -24.80 -17.08
C PRO A 468 7.98 -23.49 -17.22
N LEU A 469 8.57 -22.38 -16.78
CA LEU A 469 7.92 -21.06 -16.85
C LEU A 469 7.60 -20.65 -18.30
N SER A 470 8.33 -21.19 -19.27
CA SER A 470 8.09 -21.02 -20.70
C SER A 470 6.80 -21.67 -21.22
N GLN A 471 6.20 -22.60 -20.46
CA GLN A 471 4.93 -23.23 -20.82
C GLN A 471 3.71 -22.39 -20.45
N LEU A 472 3.86 -21.39 -19.57
CA LEU A 472 2.74 -20.52 -19.20
C LEU A 472 2.36 -19.64 -20.39
N LYS A 473 1.05 -19.58 -20.67
CA LYS A 473 0.50 -18.80 -21.79
C LYS A 473 -0.31 -17.62 -21.26
N PRO A 474 -0.41 -16.52 -22.04
CA PRO A 474 -1.31 -15.42 -21.70
C PRO A 474 -2.72 -15.93 -21.43
N ALA A 475 -3.32 -15.48 -20.33
CA ALA A 475 -4.60 -15.97 -19.85
C ALA A 475 -5.45 -14.84 -19.25
N LYS A 476 -6.72 -15.17 -18.98
CA LYS A 476 -7.59 -14.39 -18.09
C LYS A 476 -7.38 -14.83 -16.64
N TRP A 477 -7.69 -13.95 -15.70
CA TRP A 477 -7.61 -14.22 -14.26
C TRP A 477 -8.87 -13.73 -13.53
N ALA A 478 -9.17 -14.32 -12.37
CA ALA A 478 -10.40 -14.06 -11.62
C ALA A 478 -10.23 -12.88 -10.66
N ILE A 479 -11.17 -11.93 -10.64
CA ILE A 479 -11.17 -10.84 -9.66
C ILE A 479 -11.65 -11.40 -8.33
N LEU A 480 -10.74 -11.48 -7.35
CA LEU A 480 -11.05 -11.92 -5.99
C LEU A 480 -10.61 -10.87 -4.96
N PRO A 481 -11.37 -10.70 -3.85
CA PRO A 481 -12.63 -11.40 -3.53
C PRO A 481 -13.78 -11.03 -4.47
N GLN A 482 -14.68 -11.98 -4.73
CA GLN A 482 -15.74 -11.82 -5.72
C GLN A 482 -16.78 -10.79 -5.27
N GLY A 483 -16.98 -9.72 -6.04
CA GLY A 483 -17.93 -8.64 -5.72
C GLY A 483 -19.39 -9.14 -5.62
N TYR A 484 -20.16 -8.55 -4.70
CA TYR A 484 -21.61 -8.80 -4.50
C TYR A 484 -22.45 -7.75 -5.26
N PRO A 485 -23.62 -8.09 -5.84
CA PRO A 485 -24.37 -9.35 -5.76
C PRO A 485 -23.85 -10.53 -6.63
N GLY A 486 -22.87 -10.34 -7.51
CA GLY A 486 -22.27 -11.43 -8.32
C GLY A 486 -22.50 -11.38 -9.81
N GLU A 487 -23.29 -10.42 -10.25
CA GLU A 487 -23.48 -10.10 -11.66
C GLU A 487 -22.32 -9.26 -12.25
N TRP A 488 -21.26 -9.04 -11.48
CA TRP A 488 -20.11 -8.26 -11.90
C TRP A 488 -19.13 -9.13 -12.69
N ASN A 489 -18.34 -8.49 -13.57
CA ASN A 489 -17.30 -9.17 -14.33
C ASN A 489 -16.37 -9.96 -13.42
N TYR A 490 -16.45 -11.28 -13.49
CA TYR A 490 -15.59 -12.19 -12.74
C TYR A 490 -14.17 -12.25 -13.31
N TRP A 491 -14.04 -12.05 -14.63
CA TRP A 491 -12.80 -12.22 -15.36
C TRP A 491 -12.18 -10.88 -15.76
N VAL A 492 -10.86 -10.80 -15.64
CA VAL A 492 -10.03 -9.80 -16.32
C VAL A 492 -9.31 -10.48 -17.48
N GLN A 493 -9.48 -9.92 -18.67
CA GLN A 493 -8.68 -10.31 -19.83
C GLN A 493 -7.40 -9.46 -19.85
N SER A 494 -6.24 -10.09 -20.03
CA SER A 494 -5.02 -9.33 -20.27
C SER A 494 -5.17 -8.50 -21.55
N THR A 495 -5.07 -7.17 -21.41
CA THR A 495 -5.28 -6.23 -22.52
C THR A 495 -3.98 -5.94 -23.28
N ARG A 496 -2.83 -6.24 -22.68
CA ARG A 496 -1.52 -6.09 -23.34
C ARG A 496 -1.12 -7.42 -23.99
N LYS A 497 -0.98 -7.40 -25.32
CA LYS A 497 -0.30 -8.45 -26.09
C LYS A 497 1.21 -8.41 -25.85
N ARG A 498 1.67 -8.46 -24.60
CA ARG A 498 3.09 -8.56 -24.30
C ARG A 498 3.48 -10.04 -24.42
N GLY A 499 4.52 -10.33 -25.21
CA GLY A 499 4.87 -11.71 -25.57
C GLY A 499 5.62 -12.52 -24.51
N LYS A 500 5.98 -11.91 -23.37
CA LYS A 500 6.74 -12.59 -22.30
C LYS A 500 6.39 -12.06 -20.91
N MET A 501 6.31 -12.99 -19.95
CA MET A 501 6.12 -12.74 -18.52
C MET A 501 7.35 -12.06 -17.89
N ARG A 502 7.11 -11.17 -16.93
CA ARG A 502 8.14 -10.57 -16.08
C ARG A 502 7.99 -11.06 -14.64
N LEU A 503 8.87 -11.96 -14.22
CA LEU A 503 8.78 -12.60 -12.91
C LEU A 503 8.86 -11.59 -11.75
N GLU A 504 9.69 -10.56 -11.88
CA GLU A 504 9.83 -9.49 -10.89
C GLU A 504 8.56 -8.66 -10.68
N ASN A 505 7.60 -8.74 -11.61
CA ASN A 505 6.34 -8.01 -11.56
C ASN A 505 5.18 -8.87 -11.05
N ILE A 506 5.41 -10.15 -10.74
CA ILE A 506 4.35 -11.04 -10.26
C ILE A 506 3.95 -10.63 -8.84
N GLU A 507 2.64 -10.50 -8.62
CA GLU A 507 2.09 -10.10 -7.34
C GLU A 507 1.04 -11.05 -6.82
N ARG A 508 0.40 -11.84 -7.69
CA ARG A 508 -0.61 -12.80 -7.26
C ARG A 508 -0.40 -14.14 -7.93
N VAL A 509 -0.77 -15.17 -7.19
CA VAL A 509 -1.01 -16.51 -7.72
C VAL A 509 -2.49 -16.85 -7.60
N GLN A 510 -2.99 -17.63 -8.55
CA GLN A 510 -4.32 -18.23 -8.50
C GLN A 510 -4.26 -19.72 -8.79
N PHE A 511 -5.06 -20.47 -8.02
CA PHE A 511 -5.33 -21.87 -8.20
C PHE A 511 -6.80 -22.02 -8.59
N SER A 512 -7.08 -22.56 -9.77
CA SER A 512 -8.46 -22.62 -10.29
C SER A 512 -8.82 -24.01 -10.79
N LEU A 513 -10.07 -24.40 -10.55
CA LEU A 513 -10.74 -25.53 -11.20
C LEU A 513 -11.83 -24.98 -12.12
N ARG A 514 -11.92 -25.50 -13.34
CA ARG A 514 -12.87 -25.02 -14.35
C ARG A 514 -13.80 -26.13 -14.80
N LYS A 515 -15.08 -25.84 -14.88
CA LYS A 515 -16.13 -26.79 -15.30
C LYS A 515 -15.83 -27.43 -16.66
N ALA A 516 -15.29 -26.65 -17.59
CA ALA A 516 -14.98 -27.09 -18.95
C ALA A 516 -14.03 -28.31 -19.00
N ASP A 517 -13.13 -28.45 -18.03
CA ASP A 517 -12.17 -29.57 -17.98
C ASP A 517 -12.80 -30.89 -17.53
N TYR A 518 -14.03 -30.86 -17.02
CA TYR A 518 -14.73 -32.02 -16.46
C TYR A 518 -16.05 -32.34 -17.18
N GLN A 519 -16.36 -31.64 -18.28
CA GLN A 519 -17.55 -31.94 -19.08
C GLN A 519 -17.44 -33.34 -19.71
N GLY A 520 -18.46 -34.18 -19.50
CA GLY A 520 -18.54 -35.52 -20.08
C GLY A 520 -17.73 -36.61 -19.37
N SER A 521 -17.02 -36.32 -18.27
CA SER A 521 -16.16 -37.29 -17.57
C SER A 521 -16.84 -38.01 -16.39
N GLY A 522 -18.10 -37.70 -16.06
CA GLY A 522 -18.78 -38.18 -14.85
C GLY A 522 -18.21 -37.61 -13.53
N LEU A 523 -17.03 -37.03 -13.56
CA LEU A 523 -16.32 -36.45 -12.40
C LEU A 523 -16.98 -35.18 -11.84
N LEU A 524 -17.87 -34.54 -12.59
CA LEU A 524 -18.72 -33.44 -12.09
C LEU A 524 -19.72 -33.91 -11.03
N GLU A 525 -20.18 -35.16 -11.09
CA GLU A 525 -21.14 -35.73 -10.13
C GLU A 525 -20.47 -36.15 -8.81
N ALA A 526 -19.17 -36.41 -8.83
CA ALA A 526 -18.39 -36.89 -7.68
C ALA A 526 -17.73 -35.78 -6.84
N ALA A 527 -18.01 -34.50 -7.11
CA ALA A 527 -17.32 -33.34 -6.52
C ALA A 527 -15.79 -33.40 -6.71
N SER A 528 -15.33 -33.12 -7.94
CA SER A 528 -13.90 -33.06 -8.27
C SER A 528 -13.15 -32.02 -7.43
N GLY A 529 -12.22 -32.49 -6.61
CA GLY A 529 -11.41 -31.67 -5.70
C GLY A 529 -9.92 -31.73 -5.99
N CYS A 530 -9.22 -30.64 -5.69
CA CYS A 530 -7.77 -30.56 -5.71
C CYS A 530 -7.25 -30.05 -4.37
N GLY A 531 -6.21 -30.70 -3.85
CA GLY A 531 -5.46 -30.32 -2.67
C GLY A 531 -4.08 -29.80 -3.07
N VAL A 532 -3.77 -28.54 -2.79
CA VAL A 532 -2.45 -27.93 -3.01
C VAL A 532 -1.72 -27.84 -1.68
N GLU A 533 -0.55 -28.46 -1.57
CA GLU A 533 0.33 -28.37 -0.40
C GLU A 533 1.20 -27.12 -0.47
N SER A 534 1.85 -26.92 -1.61
CA SER A 534 2.79 -25.82 -1.78
C SER A 534 3.07 -25.49 -3.25
N LEU A 535 3.56 -24.27 -3.45
CA LEU A 535 4.08 -23.77 -4.71
C LEU A 535 5.42 -23.08 -4.47
N SER A 536 6.39 -23.31 -5.35
CA SER A 536 7.69 -22.63 -5.32
C SER A 536 8.20 -22.27 -6.70
N LEU A 537 9.04 -21.24 -6.76
CA LEU A 537 9.93 -21.00 -7.89
C LEU A 537 11.24 -21.76 -7.69
N VAL A 538 11.69 -22.44 -8.74
CA VAL A 538 12.91 -23.24 -8.78
C VAL A 538 13.83 -22.72 -9.89
N PHE A 539 15.13 -22.67 -9.61
CA PHE A 539 16.14 -22.01 -10.43
C PHE A 539 16.89 -22.97 -11.36
N ASP A 540 16.91 -24.27 -11.04
CA ASP A 540 17.65 -25.30 -11.75
C ASP A 540 16.80 -26.54 -12.03
#